data_AF-A0A3M9XNP7-F1
#
_entry.id   AF-A0A3M9XNP7-F1
#
_cell.length_a   1.000
_cell.length_b   1.000
_cell.length_c   1.000
_cell.angle_alpha   90.00
_cell.angle_beta   90.00
_cell.angle_gamma   90.00
#
_symmetry.space_group_name_H-M   'P 1'
#
loop_
_entity.id
_entity.type
_entity.pdbx_description
1 polymer ?
#
loop_
_entity_poly.entity_id
_entity_poly.type
_entity_poly.pdbx_seq_one_letter_code
_entity_poly.pdbx_strand_id
1 'polypeptide(L)'
;MVPFSRHSGARMPVTLSIKNAPDEVVAKLKARAARNHRSLQGELMAIVTEAVERSPSARLDDFWNFAKEIGLESPNEAVEIVREMRDSRNK
;
A
#
# COMPACT_ATOMS: atom_id res chain seq x y z
N MET A 1 -32.72 20.88 10.80
CA MET A 1 -32.25 20.03 11.91
C MET A 1 -31.92 18.66 11.32
N VAL A 2 -30.67 18.45 10.92
CA VAL A 2 -30.17 17.18 10.39
C VAL A 2 -29.46 16.45 11.54
N PRO A 3 -29.79 15.17 11.83
CA PRO A 3 -29.12 14.44 12.88
C PRO A 3 -27.72 14.05 12.40
N PHE A 4 -26.70 14.67 12.99
CA PHE A 4 -25.31 14.28 12.81
C PHE A 4 -25.08 12.99 13.61
N SER A 5 -25.25 11.83 12.97
CA SER A 5 -24.99 10.55 13.63
C SER A 5 -23.48 10.39 13.85
N ARG A 6 -23.02 10.76 15.05
CA ARG A 6 -21.68 10.49 15.56
C ARG A 6 -21.58 9.00 15.88
N HIS A 7 -21.05 8.21 14.95
CA HIS A 7 -20.64 6.85 15.26
C HIS A 7 -19.31 6.92 16.04
N SER A 8 -19.39 6.73 17.35
CA SER A 8 -18.23 6.50 18.23
C SER A 8 -17.45 5.28 17.73
N GLY A 9 -16.21 5.50 17.28
CA GLY A 9 -15.32 4.49 16.74
C GLY A 9 -14.71 3.59 17.81
N ALA A 10 -15.49 2.69 18.40
CA ALA A 10 -14.95 1.48 19.01
C ALA A 10 -14.72 0.46 17.89
N ARG A 11 -13.46 0.23 17.47
CA ARG A 11 -13.14 -0.82 16.51
C ARG A 11 -13.45 -2.17 17.14
N MET A 12 -14.65 -2.68 16.89
CA MET A 12 -14.97 -4.06 17.22
C MET A 12 -14.14 -4.98 16.32
N PRO A 13 -13.60 -6.08 16.87
CA PRO A 13 -12.89 -7.06 16.06
C PRO A 13 -13.84 -7.63 15.00
N VAL A 14 -13.42 -7.59 13.73
CA VAL A 14 -14.17 -8.17 12.61
C VAL A 14 -13.61 -9.55 12.34
N THR A 15 -14.49 -10.55 12.32
CA THR A 15 -14.12 -11.93 11.99
C THR A 15 -14.19 -12.13 10.47
N LEU A 16 -13.08 -12.57 9.88
CA LEU A 16 -13.03 -13.01 8.49
C LEU A 16 -13.11 -14.53 8.41
N SER A 17 -13.96 -15.04 7.52
CA SER A 17 -14.10 -16.48 7.28
C SER A 17 -13.92 -16.78 5.79
N ILE A 18 -13.05 -17.74 5.48
CA ILE A 18 -12.80 -18.21 4.12
C ILE A 18 -13.46 -19.58 3.98
N LYS A 19 -14.50 -19.67 3.14
CA LYS A 19 -15.19 -20.93 2.86
C LYS A 19 -14.44 -21.71 1.77
N ASN A 20 -14.45 -23.04 1.87
CA ASN A 20 -13.88 -23.95 0.89
C ASN A 20 -12.40 -23.69 0.58
N ALA A 21 -11.60 -23.39 1.60
CA ALA A 21 -10.15 -23.23 1.44
C ALA A 21 -9.53 -24.57 0.99
N PRO A 22 -8.76 -24.61 -0.12
CA PRO A 22 -8.12 -25.84 -0.57
C PRO A 22 -7.14 -26.38 0.49
N ASP A 23 -7.19 -27.68 0.77
CA ASP A 23 -6.39 -28.31 1.83
C ASP A 23 -4.87 -28.08 1.65
N GLU A 24 -4.39 -28.12 0.40
CA GLU A 24 -3.00 -27.85 0.08
C GLU A 24 -2.55 -26.44 0.47
N VAL A 25 -3.44 -25.45 0.30
CA VAL A 25 -3.17 -24.06 0.68
C VAL A 25 -3.12 -23.94 2.20
N VAL A 26 -4.06 -24.56 2.89
CA VAL A 26 -4.09 -24.59 4.36
C VAL A 26 -2.84 -25.28 4.93
N ALA A 27 -2.39 -26.37 4.31
CA ALA A 27 -1.17 -27.08 4.71
C ALA A 27 0.08 -26.20 4.56
N LYS A 28 0.22 -25.50 3.43
CA LYS A 28 1.32 -24.55 3.19
C LYS A 28 1.30 -23.39 4.19
N LEU A 29 0.10 -22.86 4.51
CA LEU A 29 -0.05 -21.80 5.51
C LEU A 29 0.33 -22.28 6.91
N LYS A 30 -0.08 -23.48 7.32
CA LYS A 30 0.33 -24.08 8.61
C LYS A 30 1.85 -24.25 8.70
N ALA A 31 2.47 -24.77 7.64
CA ALA A 31 3.93 -24.92 7.59
C ALA A 31 4.65 -23.57 7.68
N ARG A 32 4.14 -22.54 6.99
CA ARG A 32 4.67 -21.17 7.06
C ARG A 32 4.50 -20.57 8.45
N ALA A 33 3.33 -20.73 9.07
CA ALA A 33 3.07 -20.28 10.44
C ALA A 33 4.03 -20.92 11.46
N ALA A 34 4.28 -22.24 11.34
CA ALA A 34 5.23 -22.96 12.19
C ALA A 34 6.67 -22.43 12.02
N ARG A 35 7.12 -22.15 10.79
CA ARG A 35 8.43 -21.55 10.52
C ARG A 35 8.55 -20.13 11.09
N ASN A 36 7.47 -19.36 11.07
CA ASN A 36 7.44 -17.99 11.58
C ASN A 36 7.12 -17.92 13.08
N HIS A 37 6.98 -19.06 13.76
CA HIS A 37 6.60 -19.16 15.18
C HIS A 37 5.30 -18.41 15.52
N ARG A 38 4.31 -18.47 14.61
CA ARG A 38 3.01 -17.81 14.74
C ARG A 38 1.88 -18.83 14.72
N SER A 39 0.73 -18.46 15.30
CA SER A 39 -0.52 -19.19 15.07
C SER A 39 -0.98 -19.03 13.61
N LEU A 40 -1.83 -19.92 13.12
CA LEU A 40 -2.40 -19.80 11.77
C LEU A 40 -3.15 -18.47 11.57
N GLN A 41 -3.91 -18.03 12.58
CA GLN A 41 -4.59 -16.74 12.57
C GLN A 41 -3.60 -15.57 12.52
N GLY A 42 -2.51 -15.65 13.30
CA GLY A 42 -1.46 -14.62 13.29
C GLY A 42 -0.73 -14.56 11.95
N GLU A 43 -0.47 -15.70 11.32
CA GLU A 43 0.14 -15.75 9.99
C GLU A 43 -0.79 -15.18 8.91
N LEU A 44 -2.08 -15.53 8.95
CA LEU A 44 -3.08 -14.95 8.05
C LEU A 44 -3.18 -13.43 8.23
N MET A 45 -3.19 -12.95 9.47
CA MET A 45 -3.21 -11.52 9.74
C MET A 45 -1.97 -10.84 9.15
N ALA A 46 -0.77 -11.40 9.36
CA ALA A 46 0.47 -10.84 8.80
C ALA A 46 0.44 -10.76 7.27
N ILE A 47 -0.07 -11.80 6.59
CA ILE A 47 -0.18 -11.81 5.12
C ILE A 47 -1.19 -10.76 4.63
N VAL A 48 -2.35 -10.66 5.26
CA VAL A 48 -3.38 -9.69 4.87
C VAL A 48 -2.90 -8.25 5.13
N THR A 49 -2.27 -8.00 6.28
CA THR A 49 -1.67 -6.71 6.60
C THR A 49 -0.61 -6.33 5.56
N GLU A 50 0.34 -7.24 5.25
CA GLU A 50 1.37 -6.97 4.23
C GLU A 50 0.74 -6.71 2.85
N ALA A 51 -0.31 -7.45 2.47
CA ALA A 51 -0.97 -7.26 1.18
C ALA A 51 -1.70 -5.92 1.06
N VAL A 52 -2.20 -5.37 2.17
CA VAL A 52 -2.83 -4.05 2.21
C VAL A 52 -1.80 -2.93 2.31
N GLU A 53 -0.73 -3.13 3.09
CA GLU A 53 0.36 -2.16 3.27
C GLU A 53 1.29 -2.06 2.07
N ARG A 54 1.48 -3.17 1.34
CA ARG A 54 1.89 -3.11 -0.07
C ARG A 54 0.76 -2.46 -0.85
N SER A 55 0.63 -1.14 -0.72
CA SER A 55 0.02 -0.34 -1.77
C SER A 55 0.64 -0.82 -3.08
N PRO A 56 -0.16 -1.06 -4.14
CA PRO A 56 0.39 -1.28 -5.47
C PRO A 56 1.41 -0.16 -5.63
N SER A 57 2.69 -0.52 -5.80
CA SER A 57 3.79 0.44 -5.89
C SER A 57 3.25 1.61 -6.70
N ALA A 58 2.98 2.75 -6.05
CA ALA A 58 2.17 3.80 -6.66
C ALA A 58 2.78 4.00 -8.03
N ARG A 59 2.05 3.60 -9.09
CA ARG A 59 2.70 3.58 -10.39
C ARG A 59 3.08 5.03 -10.62
N LEU A 60 4.26 5.26 -11.20
CA LEU A 60 4.65 6.63 -11.57
C LEU A 60 3.48 7.32 -12.31
N ASP A 61 2.75 6.55 -13.11
CA ASP A 61 1.53 6.95 -13.78
C ASP A 61 0.39 7.41 -12.84
N ASP A 62 0.13 6.69 -11.75
CA ASP A 62 -0.91 7.05 -10.77
C ASP A 62 -0.56 8.36 -10.06
N PHE A 63 0.71 8.53 -9.69
CA PHE A 63 1.22 9.76 -9.10
C PHE A 63 1.18 10.92 -10.10
N TRP A 64 1.57 10.69 -11.36
CA TRP A 64 1.53 11.72 -12.41
C TRP A 64 0.13 12.16 -12.78
N ASN A 65 -0.83 11.24 -12.82
CA ASN A 65 -2.23 11.58 -13.05
C ASN A 65 -2.81 12.38 -11.89
N PHE A 66 -2.51 11.98 -10.66
CA PHE A 66 -2.90 12.74 -9.47
C PHE A 66 -2.32 14.16 -9.47
N ALA A 67 -1.02 14.30 -9.78
CA ALA A 67 -0.37 15.61 -9.89
C ALA A 67 -1.03 16.52 -10.93
N LYS A 68 -1.39 15.98 -12.11
CA LYS A 68 -2.14 16.74 -13.13
C LYS A 68 -3.52 17.16 -12.63
N GLU A 69 -4.23 16.28 -11.94
CA GLU A 69 -5.58 16.54 -11.44
C GLU A 69 -5.61 17.66 -10.40
N ILE A 70 -4.57 17.78 -9.57
CA ILE A 70 -4.41 18.87 -8.60
C ILE A 70 -3.74 20.12 -9.19
N GLY A 71 -3.51 20.15 -10.50
CA GLY A 71 -2.95 21.32 -11.21
C GLY A 71 -1.45 21.55 -10.98
N LEU A 72 -0.72 20.53 -10.52
CA LEU A 72 0.74 20.59 -10.43
C LEU A 72 1.33 20.44 -11.83
N GLU A 73 1.82 21.55 -12.37
CA GLU A 73 2.63 21.54 -13.59
C GLU A 73 4.11 21.33 -13.26
N SER A 74 4.77 20.49 -14.05
CA SER A 74 6.23 20.38 -14.00
C SER A 74 6.81 21.66 -14.59
N PRO A 75 7.61 22.45 -13.85
CA PRO A 75 8.29 23.62 -14.40
C PRO A 75 9.11 23.23 -15.63
N ASN A 76 9.02 24.01 -16.71
CA ASN A 76 9.76 23.75 -17.95
C ASN A 76 11.24 24.21 -17.84
N GLU A 77 11.86 23.98 -16.68
CA GLU A 77 13.21 24.42 -16.32
C GLU A 77 14.24 23.30 -16.51
N ALA A 78 13.80 22.10 -16.93
CA ALA A 78 14.66 20.94 -17.11
C ALA A 78 15.87 21.24 -18.01
N VAL A 79 15.68 22.08 -19.04
CA VAL A 79 16.76 22.49 -19.96
C VAL A 79 17.79 23.38 -19.25
N GLU A 80 17.34 24.30 -18.40
CA GLU A 80 18.23 25.22 -17.67
C GLU A 80 19.04 24.49 -16.60
N ILE A 81 18.38 23.61 -15.84
CA ILE A 81 19.01 22.76 -14.82
C ILE A 81 20.10 21.87 -15.46
N VAL A 82 19.81 21.23 -16.59
CA VAL A 82 20.80 20.38 -17.29
C VAL A 82 21.99 21.19 -17.81
N ARG A 83 21.76 22.40 -18.31
CA ARG A 83 22.84 23.30 -18.75
C ARG A 83 23.73 23.70 -17.58
N GLU A 84 23.13 24.12 -16.47
CA GLU A 84 23.86 24.52 -15.26
C GLU A 84 24.68 23.36 -14.67
N MET A 85 24.09 22.16 -14.60
CA MET A 85 24.78 20.95 -14.15
C MET A 85 25.95 20.54 -15.08
N ARG A 86 25.82 20.78 -16.39
CA ARG A 86 26.89 20.49 -17.35
C ARG A 86 28.01 21.52 -17.26
N ASP A 87 27.66 22.79 -17.18
CA ASP A 87 28.62 23.88 -17.21
C ASP A 87 29.41 23.97 -15.88
N SER A 88 28.79 23.59 -14.76
CA SER A 88 29.49 23.41 -13.47
C SER A 88 30.48 22.24 -13.43
N ARG A 89 30.33 21.24 -14.30
CA ARG A 89 31.27 20.10 -14.43
C ARG A 89 32.52 20.42 -15.26
N ASN A 90 32.47 21.46 -16.09
CA ASN A 90 33.54 21.85 -17.01
C ASN A 90 34.36 23.05 -16.49
N LYS A 91 34.27 23.38 -15.20
CA LYS A 91 35.00 24.45 -14.53
C LYS A 91 35.89 23.88 -13.42
#